data_AF-A0A2V7NQH0-F1
#
_entry.id   AF-A0A2V7NQH0-F1
#
_cell.length_a   1.000
_cell.length_b   1.000
_cell.length_c   1.000
_cell.angle_alpha   90.00
_cell.angle_beta   90.00
_cell.angle_gamma   90.00
#
_symmetry.space_group_name_H-M   'P 1'
#
loop_
_entity.id
_entity.type
_entity.pdbx_description
1 polymer ?
#
loop_
_entity_poly.entity_id
_entity_poly.type
_entity_poly.pdbx_seq_one_letter_code
_entity_poly.pdbx_strand_id
1 'polypeptide(L)'
;MRGRFALLIALGLALSVPAVMSAQAVGDSDGKKVRKDIRHDRRELHGDRTDIRHDTRDIRQDRRDIRQDRRDVREDVKEGDLKDARQDRRELRGDRRDLRQDRRDRRHDVRDAHADRRDLRQDRKDVHQDQEHQQQKKDSTR
;
A
#
# COMPACT_ATOMS: atom_id res chain seq x y z
N MET A 1 25.69 2.14 93.48
CA MET A 1 24.53 3.01 93.13
C MET A 1 24.72 3.42 91.67
N ARG A 2 24.18 2.65 90.71
CA ARG A 2 22.96 2.91 89.91
C ARG A 2 22.96 4.21 89.08
N GLY A 3 22.90 4.03 87.75
CA GLY A 3 22.56 5.02 86.71
C GLY A 3 23.27 4.68 85.38
N ARG A 4 22.93 3.63 84.62
CA ARG A 4 21.82 3.43 83.66
C ARG A 4 21.77 4.37 82.44
N PHE A 5 22.22 3.80 81.31
CA PHE A 5 21.71 3.85 79.93
C PHE A 5 21.81 5.13 79.08
N ALA A 6 22.49 5.01 77.93
CA ALA A 6 21.94 5.42 76.63
C ALA A 6 22.60 4.60 75.50
N LEU A 7 21.74 4.08 74.64
CA LEU A 7 21.95 3.12 73.57
C LEU A 7 21.96 3.91 72.26
N LEU A 8 22.98 3.77 71.42
CA LEU A 8 22.98 4.27 70.05
C LEU A 8 23.53 3.21 69.09
N ILE A 9 22.58 2.61 68.37
CA ILE A 9 22.79 1.72 67.23
C ILE A 9 23.33 2.57 66.09
N ALA A 10 24.58 2.32 65.68
CA ALA A 10 25.19 2.94 64.50
C ALA A 10 25.11 1.98 63.32
N LEU A 11 24.23 2.37 62.39
CA LEU A 11 23.99 1.84 61.05
C LEU A 11 25.20 2.09 60.13
N GLY A 12 25.61 1.08 59.36
CA GLY A 12 26.54 1.23 58.23
C GLY A 12 27.01 -0.15 57.76
N LEU A 13 27.08 -0.50 56.48
CA LEU A 13 26.97 0.26 55.25
C LEU A 13 26.68 -0.80 54.16
N ALA A 14 25.50 -0.78 53.54
CA ALA A 14 25.16 -1.73 52.48
C ALA A 14 25.91 -1.32 51.20
N LEU A 15 26.83 -2.17 50.74
CA LEU A 15 27.49 -2.06 49.44
C LEU A 15 26.45 -2.17 48.34
N SER A 16 26.11 -1.04 47.73
CA SER A 16 25.28 -0.98 46.54
C SER A 16 26.11 -1.44 45.33
N VAL A 17 25.72 -2.56 44.74
CA VAL A 17 26.20 -2.95 43.41
C VAL A 17 25.47 -2.08 42.39
N PRO A 18 26.17 -1.25 41.59
CA PRO A 18 25.51 -0.56 40.49
C PRO A 18 25.09 -1.62 39.46
N ALA A 19 23.79 -1.86 39.37
CA ALA A 19 23.20 -2.57 38.25
C ALA A 19 23.46 -1.73 36.99
N VAL A 20 24.45 -2.12 36.21
CA VAL A 20 24.65 -1.61 34.84
C VAL A 20 23.42 -2.03 34.06
N MET A 21 22.45 -1.11 33.93
CA MET A 21 21.34 -1.30 33.01
C MET A 21 21.90 -1.23 31.60
N SER A 22 22.00 -2.39 30.96
CA SER A 22 22.29 -2.53 29.54
C SER A 22 21.27 -1.71 28.76
N ALA A 23 21.73 -0.58 28.20
CA ALA A 23 20.97 0.28 27.32
C ALA A 23 20.43 -0.57 26.17
N GLN A 24 19.10 -0.63 26.10
CA GLN A 24 18.40 -1.47 25.16
C GLN A 24 18.76 -1.08 23.72
N ALA A 25 19.18 -2.08 22.95
CA ALA A 25 19.29 -2.00 21.50
C ALA A 25 17.88 -2.03 20.88
N VAL A 26 17.14 -0.91 20.95
CA VAL A 26 15.76 -0.82 20.40
C VAL A 26 15.71 -0.21 18.98
N GLY A 27 16.86 0.10 18.37
CA GLY A 27 16.89 0.95 17.15
C GLY A 27 16.94 0.24 15.79
N ASP A 28 17.23 -1.06 15.70
CA ASP A 28 17.56 -1.72 14.41
C ASP A 28 16.40 -2.57 13.83
N SER A 29 15.47 -3.02 14.66
CA SER A 29 14.35 -3.88 14.25
C SER A 29 13.26 -3.12 13.48
N ASP A 30 12.98 -1.87 13.82
CA ASP A 30 11.91 -1.09 13.18
C ASP A 30 12.32 -0.56 11.80
N GLY A 31 13.57 -0.13 11.63
CA GLY A 31 14.08 0.28 10.31
C GLY A 31 14.10 -0.88 9.28
N LYS A 32 14.31 -2.12 9.74
CA LYS A 32 14.22 -3.31 8.88
C LYS A 32 12.78 -3.61 8.44
N LYS A 33 11.79 -3.40 9.32
CA LYS A 33 10.37 -3.57 9.00
C LYS A 33 9.92 -2.55 7.95
N VAL A 34 10.17 -1.26 8.17
CA VAL A 34 9.78 -0.20 7.21
C VAL A 34 10.40 -0.43 5.83
N ARG A 35 11.66 -0.86 5.75
CA ARG A 35 12.30 -1.21 4.46
C ARG A 35 11.66 -2.42 3.76
N LYS A 36 11.14 -3.38 4.53
CA LYS A 36 10.42 -4.54 4.01
C LYS A 36 9.05 -4.11 3.49
N ASP A 37 8.36 -3.24 4.22
CA ASP A 37 7.03 -2.71 3.86
C ASP A 37 7.13 -1.87 2.57
N ILE A 38 8.06 -0.92 2.48
CA ILE A 38 8.36 -0.16 1.25
C ILE A 38 8.67 -1.06 0.04
N ARG A 39 9.29 -2.22 0.27
CA ARG A 39 9.56 -3.20 -0.80
C ARG A 39 8.29 -3.93 -1.22
N HIS A 40 7.42 -4.24 -0.26
CA HIS A 40 6.12 -4.85 -0.48
C HIS A 40 5.21 -3.92 -1.29
N ASP A 41 5.03 -2.67 -0.86
CA ASP A 41 4.16 -1.70 -1.54
C ASP A 41 4.65 -1.43 -2.97
N ARG A 42 5.97 -1.43 -3.18
CA ARG A 42 6.54 -1.32 -4.53
C ARG A 42 6.19 -2.51 -5.41
N ARG A 43 6.08 -3.70 -4.84
CA ARG A 43 5.69 -4.92 -5.56
C ARG A 43 4.20 -4.89 -5.87
N GLU A 44 3.36 -4.47 -4.93
CA GLU A 44 1.92 -4.28 -5.14
C GLU A 44 1.65 -3.27 -6.24
N LEU A 45 2.27 -2.08 -6.18
CA LEU A 45 2.21 -1.07 -7.25
C LEU A 45 2.69 -1.57 -8.62
N HIS A 46 3.53 -2.60 -8.65
CA HIS A 46 3.92 -3.24 -9.90
C HIS A 46 2.84 -4.21 -10.41
N GLY A 47 2.18 -4.93 -9.50
CA GLY A 47 0.98 -5.71 -9.74
C GLY A 47 -0.13 -4.83 -10.32
N ASP A 48 -0.54 -3.77 -9.62
CA ASP A 48 -1.64 -2.90 -10.07
C ASP A 48 -1.40 -2.33 -11.46
N ARG A 49 -0.15 -1.95 -11.76
CA ARG A 49 0.21 -1.46 -13.10
C ARG A 49 0.09 -2.52 -14.19
N THR A 50 0.33 -3.77 -13.84
CA THR A 50 0.19 -4.91 -14.75
C THR A 50 -1.29 -5.18 -14.99
N ASP A 51 -2.10 -5.17 -13.94
CA ASP A 51 -3.54 -5.40 -14.01
C ASP A 51 -4.24 -4.28 -14.79
N ILE A 52 -3.97 -3.01 -14.48
CA ILE A 52 -4.47 -1.84 -15.24
C ILE A 52 -4.11 -1.94 -16.74
N ARG A 53 -2.94 -2.49 -17.08
CA ARG A 53 -2.53 -2.68 -18.48
C ARG A 53 -3.33 -3.81 -19.14
N HIS A 54 -3.60 -4.89 -18.41
CA HIS A 54 -4.46 -5.98 -18.85
C HIS A 54 -5.87 -5.46 -19.12
N ASP A 55 -6.51 -4.78 -18.17
CA ASP A 55 -7.84 -4.20 -18.34
C ASP A 55 -7.87 -3.20 -19.51
N THR A 56 -6.79 -2.44 -19.68
CA THR A 56 -6.69 -1.51 -20.82
C THR A 56 -6.65 -2.26 -22.16
N ARG A 57 -6.07 -3.45 -22.22
CA ARG A 57 -6.06 -4.30 -23.41
C ARG A 57 -7.44 -4.91 -23.64
N ASP A 58 -8.07 -5.44 -22.61
CA ASP A 58 -9.40 -6.06 -22.70
C ASP A 58 -10.45 -5.06 -23.15
N ILE A 59 -10.51 -3.88 -22.50
CA ILE A 59 -11.38 -2.76 -22.90
C ILE A 59 -11.15 -2.33 -24.36
N ARG A 60 -9.93 -2.50 -24.90
CA ARG A 60 -9.65 -2.20 -26.31
C ARG A 60 -10.18 -3.30 -27.23
N GLN A 61 -10.12 -4.55 -26.80
CA GLN A 61 -10.67 -5.69 -27.50
C GLN A 61 -12.20 -5.61 -27.55
N ASP A 62 -12.88 -5.42 -26.41
CA ASP A 62 -14.35 -5.29 -26.38
C ASP A 62 -14.84 -4.13 -27.25
N ARG A 63 -14.07 -3.03 -27.32
CA ARG A 63 -14.39 -1.92 -28.22
C ARG A 63 -14.30 -2.28 -29.69
N ARG A 64 -13.41 -3.21 -30.07
CA ARG A 64 -13.30 -3.71 -31.44
C ARG A 64 -14.46 -4.64 -31.74
N ASP A 65 -14.78 -5.53 -30.82
CA ASP A 65 -15.86 -6.51 -30.97
C ASP A 65 -17.20 -5.79 -31.09
N ILE A 66 -17.51 -4.87 -30.18
CA ILE A 66 -18.71 -3.99 -30.27
C ILE A 66 -18.79 -3.20 -31.57
N ARG A 67 -17.65 -2.87 -32.21
CA ARG A 67 -17.66 -2.20 -33.52
C ARG A 67 -17.98 -3.16 -34.65
N GLN A 68 -17.54 -4.41 -34.54
CA GLN A 68 -17.85 -5.48 -35.48
C GLN A 68 -19.32 -5.87 -35.38
N ASP A 69 -19.85 -6.18 -34.20
CA ASP A 69 -21.27 -6.55 -34.05
C ASP A 69 -22.21 -5.41 -34.49
N ARG A 70 -21.75 -4.16 -34.35
CA ARG A 70 -22.47 -2.99 -34.88
C ARG A 70 -22.54 -2.95 -36.41
N ARG A 71 -21.54 -3.50 -37.11
CA ARG A 71 -21.55 -3.64 -38.57
C ARG A 71 -22.48 -4.79 -38.95
N ASP A 72 -22.38 -5.91 -38.26
CA ASP A 72 -23.17 -7.11 -38.51
C ASP A 72 -24.67 -6.79 -38.36
N VAL A 73 -25.07 -6.14 -37.26
CA VAL A 73 -26.42 -5.60 -37.06
C VAL A 73 -26.90 -4.68 -38.20
N ARG A 74 -26.00 -3.91 -38.82
CA ARG A 74 -26.38 -3.03 -39.94
C ARG A 74 -26.57 -3.83 -41.23
N GLU A 75 -25.80 -4.88 -41.42
CA GLU A 75 -25.90 -5.80 -42.55
C GLU A 75 -27.20 -6.59 -42.46
N ASP A 76 -27.52 -7.18 -41.30
CA ASP A 76 -28.79 -7.90 -41.08
C ASP A 76 -30.01 -7.02 -41.36
N VAL A 77 -29.99 -5.77 -40.86
CA VAL A 77 -31.06 -4.80 -41.12
C VAL A 77 -31.20 -4.49 -42.61
N LYS A 78 -30.09 -4.46 -43.35
CA LYS A 78 -30.07 -4.19 -44.79
C LYS A 78 -30.59 -5.40 -45.58
N GLU A 79 -30.29 -6.61 -45.13
CA GLU A 79 -30.74 -7.86 -45.73
C GLU A 79 -32.19 -8.21 -45.36
N GLY A 80 -32.74 -7.52 -44.37
CA GLY A 80 -34.14 -7.70 -43.93
C GLY A 80 -34.29 -8.70 -42.80
N ASP A 81 -33.19 -9.21 -42.23
CA ASP A 81 -33.22 -10.04 -41.04
C ASP A 81 -33.40 -9.19 -39.77
N LEU A 82 -34.64 -8.74 -39.58
CA LEU A 82 -34.97 -7.87 -38.45
C LEU A 82 -35.02 -8.62 -37.12
N LYS A 83 -35.08 -9.95 -37.12
CA LYS A 83 -35.14 -10.75 -35.89
C LYS A 83 -33.75 -10.86 -35.30
N ASP A 84 -32.77 -11.25 -36.11
CA ASP A 84 -31.39 -11.42 -35.68
C ASP A 84 -30.79 -10.05 -35.32
N ALA A 85 -31.03 -9.03 -36.15
CA ALA A 85 -30.66 -7.66 -35.83
C ALA A 85 -31.22 -7.12 -34.49
N ARG A 86 -32.40 -7.60 -34.06
CA ARG A 86 -32.99 -7.21 -32.76
C ARG A 86 -32.31 -7.92 -31.61
N GLN A 87 -31.96 -9.20 -31.78
CA GLN A 87 -31.22 -9.97 -30.80
C GLN A 87 -29.83 -9.39 -30.59
N ASP A 88 -29.08 -9.17 -31.67
CA ASP A 88 -27.73 -8.62 -31.63
C ASP A 88 -27.70 -7.21 -31.04
N ARG A 89 -28.74 -6.39 -31.30
CA ARG A 89 -28.89 -5.09 -30.62
C ARG A 89 -29.07 -5.20 -29.11
N ARG A 90 -29.65 -6.29 -28.61
CA ARG A 90 -29.80 -6.56 -27.18
C ARG A 90 -28.46 -6.99 -26.58
N GLU A 91 -27.75 -7.86 -27.26
CA GLU A 91 -26.40 -8.31 -26.88
C GLU A 91 -25.43 -7.12 -26.81
N LEU A 92 -25.39 -6.31 -27.87
CA LEU A 92 -24.63 -5.03 -27.91
C LEU A 92 -24.97 -4.04 -26.80
N ARG A 93 -26.15 -4.12 -26.18
CA ARG A 93 -26.48 -3.30 -24.99
C ARG A 93 -25.83 -3.87 -23.74
N GLY A 94 -25.78 -5.20 -23.63
CA GLY A 94 -25.03 -5.94 -22.62
C GLY A 94 -23.54 -5.59 -22.68
N ASP A 95 -22.89 -5.79 -23.82
CA ASP A 95 -21.45 -5.54 -23.97
C ASP A 95 -21.08 -4.09 -23.67
N ARG A 96 -21.96 -3.14 -24.04
CA ARG A 96 -21.75 -1.72 -23.69
C ARG A 96 -21.90 -1.44 -22.20
N ARG A 97 -22.72 -2.20 -21.49
CA ARG A 97 -22.86 -2.08 -20.03
C ARG A 97 -21.62 -2.65 -19.36
N ASP A 98 -21.15 -3.80 -19.81
CA ASP A 98 -19.98 -4.46 -19.24
C ASP A 98 -18.71 -3.62 -19.50
N LEU A 99 -18.52 -3.15 -20.74
CA LEU A 99 -17.46 -2.20 -21.07
C LEU A 99 -17.51 -0.87 -20.29
N ARG A 100 -18.69 -0.46 -19.79
CA ARG A 100 -18.79 0.70 -18.88
C ARG A 100 -18.34 0.34 -17.48
N GLN A 101 -18.66 -0.86 -17.01
CA GLN A 101 -18.23 -1.40 -15.73
C GLN A 101 -16.71 -1.56 -15.71
N ASP A 102 -16.09 -2.20 -16.70
CA ASP A 102 -14.64 -2.40 -16.75
C ASP A 102 -13.89 -1.06 -16.78
N ARG A 103 -14.45 -0.06 -17.47
CA ARG A 103 -13.88 1.30 -17.46
C ARG A 103 -13.98 1.97 -16.10
N ARG A 104 -15.01 1.67 -15.31
CA ARG A 104 -15.19 2.20 -13.96
C ARG A 104 -14.22 1.52 -13.00
N ASP A 105 -14.07 0.21 -13.11
CA ASP A 105 -13.21 -0.59 -12.23
C ASP A 105 -11.74 -0.24 -12.50
N ARG A 106 -11.31 -0.22 -13.76
CA ARG A 106 -9.97 0.29 -14.11
C ARG A 106 -9.70 1.73 -13.65
N ARG A 107 -10.73 2.58 -13.57
CA ARG A 107 -10.58 3.95 -13.02
C ARG A 107 -10.38 3.93 -11.51
N HIS A 108 -10.98 2.99 -10.81
CA HIS A 108 -10.77 2.75 -9.38
C HIS A 108 -9.33 2.27 -9.16
N ASP A 109 -8.89 1.25 -9.87
CA ASP A 109 -7.54 0.69 -9.71
C ASP A 109 -6.45 1.73 -9.99
N VAL A 110 -6.66 2.59 -11.00
CA VAL A 110 -5.75 3.71 -11.28
C VAL A 110 -5.70 4.72 -10.12
N ARG A 111 -6.81 4.95 -9.41
CA ARG A 111 -6.84 5.86 -8.27
C ARG A 111 -6.14 5.24 -7.06
N ASP A 112 -6.39 3.96 -6.78
CA ASP A 112 -5.77 3.24 -5.67
C ASP A 112 -4.25 3.18 -5.88
N ALA A 113 -3.80 2.74 -7.06
CA ALA A 113 -2.38 2.75 -7.40
C ALA A 113 -1.74 4.16 -7.38
N HIS A 114 -2.54 5.24 -7.47
CA HIS A 114 -2.04 6.60 -7.28
C HIS A 114 -1.91 6.96 -5.80
N ALA A 115 -2.86 6.54 -4.97
CA ALA A 115 -2.82 6.71 -3.52
C ALA A 115 -1.62 5.95 -2.93
N ASP A 116 -1.46 4.66 -3.24
CA ASP A 116 -0.36 3.84 -2.74
C ASP A 116 1.00 4.41 -3.14
N ARG A 117 1.08 4.99 -4.34
CA ARG A 117 2.29 5.66 -4.81
C ARG A 117 2.60 6.94 -4.02
N ARG A 118 1.58 7.66 -3.58
CA ARG A 118 1.73 8.85 -2.74
C ARG A 118 2.21 8.46 -1.35
N ASP A 119 1.65 7.40 -0.79
CA ASP A 119 1.98 6.93 0.55
C ASP A 119 3.40 6.35 0.58
N LEU A 120 3.77 5.51 -0.40
CA LEU A 120 5.15 5.04 -0.59
C LEU A 120 6.16 6.19 -0.75
N ARG A 121 5.75 7.32 -1.33
CA ARG A 121 6.61 8.51 -1.43
C ARG A 121 6.78 9.17 -0.07
N GLN A 122 5.73 9.19 0.77
CA GLN A 122 5.79 9.74 2.11
C GLN A 122 6.67 8.88 3.02
N ASP A 123 6.48 7.56 3.03
CA ASP A 123 7.28 6.64 3.85
C ASP A 123 8.77 6.76 3.56
N ARG A 124 9.13 6.94 2.28
CA ARG A 124 10.52 7.17 1.89
C ARG A 124 11.10 8.47 2.41
N LYS A 125 10.30 9.53 2.51
CA LYS A 125 10.75 10.80 3.10
C LYS A 125 10.94 10.65 4.59
N ASP A 126 10.02 9.99 5.27
CA ASP A 126 10.06 9.82 6.72
C ASP A 126 11.30 8.98 7.11
N VAL A 127 11.54 7.89 6.38
CA VAL A 127 12.78 7.08 6.54
C VAL A 127 14.05 7.91 6.31
N HIS A 128 14.03 8.84 5.37
CA HIS A 128 15.19 9.69 5.09
C HIS A 128 15.42 10.69 6.23
N GLN A 129 14.38 11.36 6.71
CA GLN A 129 14.45 12.29 7.83
C GLN A 129 14.90 11.60 9.11
N ASP A 130 14.38 10.41 9.41
CA ASP A 130 14.80 9.61 10.56
C ASP A 130 16.30 9.27 10.51
N GLN A 131 16.81 8.94 9.32
CA GLN A 131 18.23 8.68 9.12
C GLN A 131 19.10 9.92 9.33
N GLU A 132 18.65 11.10 8.88
CA GLU A 132 19.35 12.37 9.11
C GLU A 132 19.38 12.73 10.60
N HIS A 133 18.25 12.64 11.29
CA HIS A 133 18.16 12.89 12.73
C HIS A 133 19.04 11.93 13.54
N GLN A 134 19.11 10.65 13.15
CA GLN A 134 20.01 9.70 13.80
C GLN A 134 21.49 10.00 13.54
N GLN A 135 21.86 10.50 12.35
CA GLN A 135 23.24 10.91 12.06
C GLN A 135 23.64 12.13 12.88
N GLN A 136 22.80 13.17 12.90
CA GLN A 136 23.05 14.39 13.70
C GLN A 136 23.19 14.08 15.20
N LYS A 137 22.36 13.19 15.75
CA LYS A 137 22.50 12.76 17.16
C LYS A 137 23.84 12.08 17.43
N LYS A 138 24.31 11.23 16.53
CA LYS A 138 25.61 10.53 16.66
C LYS A 138 26.79 11.50 16.56
N ASP A 139 26.71 12.49 15.66
CA ASP A 139 27.76 13.49 15.49
C ASP A 139 27.82 14.45 16.68
N SER A 140 26.68 14.76 17.31
CA SER A 140 26.62 15.58 18.53
C SER A 140 27.12 14.86 19.80
N THR A 141 27.27 13.54 19.77
CA THR A 141 27.76 12.74 20.92
C THR A 141 29.23 12.32 20.78
N ARG A 142 29.90 12.74 19.71
CA ARG A 142 31.34 12.58 19.48
C ARG A 142 32.11 13.86 19.77
#